data_AF-A0A4R5KGY3-F1
#
_entry.id   AF-A0A4R5KGY3-F1
#
_cell.length_a   1.000
_cell.length_b   1.000
_cell.length_c   1.000
_cell.angle_alpha   90.00
_cell.angle_beta   90.00
_cell.angle_gamma   90.00
#
_symmetry.space_group_name_H-M   'P 1'
#
loop_
_entity.id
_entity.type
_entity.pdbx_description
1 polymer ?
#
loop_
_entity_poly.entity_id
_entity_poly.type
_entity_poly.pdbx_seq_one_letter_code
_entity_poly.pdbx_strand_id
1 'polypeptide(L)'
;MHFLSRKRRRTALNGIVIMALIAGLFPFGTMSAAEEVPPAVSASRLVFNDIQGHWAEQAIERWVDLGWTKGHEDGNFHPEQKVTRAEFIALANRMYGYMERAAIDYLDVMIDVAGGEEVAFRAMKDAGYSILELTRAMGSYGVDRPKMTNNLQALGYSHAEAFSAVNTIYPISIEEWMGIIMNAAGWL
;
A
#
# COMPACT_ATOMS: atom_id res chain seq x y z
N MET A 1 -58.01 19.54 -1.92
CA MET A 1 -58.04 18.59 -3.05
C MET A 1 -58.07 17.16 -2.48
N HIS A 2 -59.24 16.53 -2.56
CA HIS A 2 -59.51 15.09 -2.35
C HIS A 2 -58.57 14.27 -3.25
N PHE A 3 -58.04 13.11 -2.87
CA PHE A 3 -58.77 11.83 -2.80
C PHE A 3 -58.00 10.80 -1.96
N LEU A 4 -58.58 10.37 -0.85
CA LEU A 4 -58.28 9.08 -0.22
C LEU A 4 -59.26 8.05 -0.81
N SER A 5 -58.74 6.96 -1.38
CA SER A 5 -59.54 5.82 -1.84
C SER A 5 -59.34 4.64 -0.89
N ARG A 6 -60.40 4.31 -0.14
CA ARG A 6 -60.55 3.06 0.63
C ARG A 6 -61.38 2.07 -0.19
N LYS A 7 -60.94 0.80 -0.29
CA LYS A 7 -61.82 -0.38 -0.45
C LYS A 7 -61.08 -1.63 0.03
N ARG A 8 -61.38 -2.11 1.24
CA ARG A 8 -62.31 -3.22 1.59
C ARG A 8 -61.64 -4.60 1.58
N ARG A 9 -61.43 -5.13 2.79
CA ARG A 9 -61.24 -6.55 3.11
C ARG A 9 -62.43 -7.38 2.59
N ARG A 10 -62.16 -8.54 1.99
CA ARG A 10 -63.08 -9.69 1.94
C ARG A 10 -62.26 -10.99 2.01
N THR A 11 -62.33 -11.60 3.18
CA THR A 11 -62.00 -12.99 3.50
C THR A 11 -63.04 -13.93 2.90
N ALA A 12 -62.62 -15.01 2.23
CA ALA A 12 -63.35 -16.27 2.05
C ALA A 12 -62.44 -17.22 1.24
N LEU A 13 -61.93 -18.27 1.86
CA LEU A 13 -62.42 -19.64 1.70
C LEU A 13 -62.23 -20.18 0.27
N ASN A 14 -61.11 -20.89 0.05
CA ASN A 14 -61.14 -22.14 -0.70
C ASN A 14 -60.61 -23.21 0.25
N GLY A 15 -61.55 -23.97 0.79
CA GLY A 15 -61.28 -25.00 1.77
C GLY A 15 -60.91 -26.34 1.15
N ILE A 16 -60.33 -27.16 2.02
CA ILE A 16 -60.57 -28.60 2.13
C ILE A 16 -59.88 -29.45 1.06
N VAL A 17 -58.64 -29.85 1.36
CA VAL A 17 -58.36 -31.29 1.44
C VAL A 17 -57.69 -31.55 2.79
N ILE A 18 -58.46 -32.23 3.63
CA ILE A 18 -58.18 -32.60 5.02
C ILE A 18 -57.34 -33.89 5.04
N MET A 19 -56.36 -33.90 5.94
CA MET A 19 -55.72 -35.02 6.66
C MET A 19 -56.06 -36.48 6.29
N ALA A 20 -55.00 -37.29 6.12
CA ALA A 20 -54.69 -38.49 6.93
C ALA A 20 -53.43 -39.19 6.34
N LEU A 21 -52.28 -39.17 7.02
CA LEU A 21 -51.79 -40.22 7.94
C LEU A 21 -51.41 -41.55 7.27
N ILE A 22 -50.11 -41.73 6.92
CA ILE A 22 -49.32 -42.99 7.07
C ILE A 22 -47.85 -42.53 7.19
N ALA A 23 -47.30 -42.34 8.39
CA ALA A 23 -46.55 -43.35 9.15
C ALA A 23 -45.36 -43.96 8.38
N GLY A 24 -44.16 -43.44 8.68
CA GLY A 24 -42.91 -44.21 8.72
C GLY A 24 -42.21 -44.52 7.40
N LEU A 25 -41.18 -43.74 7.05
CA LEU A 25 -39.83 -44.27 6.80
C LEU A 25 -38.83 -43.12 6.61
N PHE A 26 -37.62 -43.36 7.07
CA PHE A 26 -36.40 -42.55 7.00
C PHE A 26 -36.10 -41.63 8.20
N PRO A 27 -35.16 -42.04 9.07
CA PRO A 27 -34.64 -41.19 10.14
C PRO A 27 -33.77 -40.10 9.51
N PHE A 28 -34.09 -38.84 9.80
CA PHE A 28 -33.11 -37.77 9.63
C PHE A 28 -31.99 -38.02 10.64
N GLY A 29 -30.86 -38.49 10.13
CA GLY A 29 -29.68 -38.77 10.91
C GLY A 29 -29.25 -37.53 11.71
N THR A 30 -28.99 -37.75 12.98
CA THR A 30 -28.20 -36.84 13.80
C THR A 30 -26.80 -36.77 13.20
N MET A 31 -26.53 -35.80 12.33
CA MET A 31 -25.16 -35.43 12.00
C MET A 31 -24.60 -34.67 13.19
N SER A 32 -24.16 -35.44 14.19
CA SER A 32 -23.11 -35.02 15.12
C SER A 32 -21.82 -34.95 14.30
N ALA A 33 -21.65 -33.85 13.55
CA ALA A 33 -20.33 -33.47 13.09
C ALA A 33 -19.62 -32.89 14.32
N ALA A 34 -18.81 -33.72 14.97
CA ALA A 34 -17.80 -33.25 15.89
C ALA A 34 -17.00 -32.17 15.16
N GLU A 35 -17.00 -30.98 15.73
CA GLU A 35 -16.15 -29.88 15.31
C GLU A 35 -14.71 -30.36 15.51
N GLU A 36 -14.07 -30.87 14.45
CA GLU A 36 -12.65 -31.19 14.49
C GLU A 36 -11.90 -29.87 14.70
N VAL A 37 -11.51 -29.63 15.95
CA VAL A 37 -10.57 -28.58 16.31
C VAL A 37 -9.32 -28.82 15.45
N PRO A 38 -8.96 -27.90 14.52
CA PRO A 38 -7.75 -28.07 13.73
C PRO A 38 -6.58 -28.23 14.70
N PRO A 39 -5.63 -29.15 14.45
CA PRO A 39 -4.51 -29.35 15.33
C PRO A 39 -3.83 -28.00 15.51
N ALA A 40 -3.65 -27.58 16.76
CA ALA A 40 -2.86 -26.41 17.10
C ALA A 40 -1.55 -26.53 16.33
N VAL A 41 -1.36 -25.67 15.33
CA VAL A 41 -0.07 -25.52 14.66
C VAL A 41 0.90 -25.13 15.75
N SER A 42 1.69 -26.11 16.20
CA SER A 42 2.85 -25.86 17.04
C SER A 42 3.68 -24.85 16.27
N ALA A 43 3.72 -23.61 16.75
CA ALA A 43 4.59 -22.60 16.22
C ALA A 43 6.01 -23.13 16.41
N SER A 44 6.56 -23.71 15.35
CA SER A 44 7.97 -24.05 15.26
C SER A 44 8.72 -22.76 15.56
N ARG A 45 9.29 -22.64 16.76
CA ARG A 45 10.16 -21.53 17.12
C ARG A 45 11.22 -21.44 16.03
N LEU A 46 11.25 -20.33 15.29
CA LEU A 46 12.30 -20.08 14.32
C LEU A 46 13.59 -19.93 15.12
N VAL A 47 14.42 -20.96 15.09
CA VAL A 47 15.75 -20.97 15.70
C VAL A 47 16.75 -20.68 14.60
N PHE A 48 17.53 -19.60 14.75
CA PHE A 48 18.61 -19.29 13.81
C PHE A 48 19.89 -20.02 14.24
N ASN A 49 20.62 -20.57 13.27
CA ASN A 49 21.80 -21.40 13.56
C ASN A 49 23.00 -20.58 14.07
N ASP A 50 23.03 -19.29 13.75
CA ASP A 50 24.19 -18.41 13.91
C ASP A 50 24.08 -17.43 15.10
N ILE A 51 23.02 -17.56 15.92
CA ILE A 51 22.81 -16.71 17.10
C ILE A 51 23.10 -17.41 18.42
N GLN A 52 23.33 -18.73 18.42
CA GLN A 52 23.54 -19.50 19.65
C GLN A 52 24.79 -19.02 20.41
N GLY A 53 24.61 -18.55 21.64
CA GLY A 53 25.69 -18.00 22.46
C GLY A 53 26.11 -16.57 22.08
N HIS A 54 25.43 -15.95 21.11
CA HIS A 54 25.64 -14.54 20.78
C HIS A 54 24.93 -13.65 21.81
N TRP A 55 25.55 -12.52 22.20
CA TRP A 55 24.99 -11.64 23.24
C TRP A 55 23.57 -11.14 22.91
N ALA A 56 23.24 -11.04 21.62
CA ALA A 56 21.94 -10.58 21.14
C ALA A 56 20.90 -11.69 20.94
N GLU A 57 21.22 -12.96 21.20
CA GLU A 57 20.35 -14.12 20.96
C GLU A 57 18.92 -13.90 21.48
N GLN A 58 18.79 -13.64 22.78
CA GLN A 58 17.48 -13.43 23.43
C GLN A 58 16.72 -12.22 22.89
N ALA A 59 17.45 -11.17 22.46
CA ALA A 59 16.83 -9.99 21.88
C ALA A 59 16.29 -10.29 20.47
N ILE A 60 17.07 -11.01 19.66
CA ILE A 60 16.70 -11.43 18.31
C ILE A 60 15.48 -12.34 18.35
N GLU A 61 15.48 -13.37 19.20
CA GLU A 61 14.33 -14.26 19.36
C GLU A 61 13.06 -13.48 19.71
N ARG A 62 13.15 -12.56 20.68
CA ARG A 62 12.01 -11.71 21.07
C ARG A 62 11.54 -10.82 19.93
N TRP A 63 12.45 -10.22 19.16
CA TRP A 63 12.08 -9.36 18.04
C TRP A 63 11.40 -10.13 16.91
N VAL A 64 11.77 -11.40 16.71
CA VAL A 64 11.09 -12.28 15.76
C VAL A 64 9.71 -12.68 16.26
N ASP A 65 9.58 -13.03 17.54
CA ASP A 65 8.29 -13.35 18.16
C ASP A 65 7.31 -12.17 18.09
N LEU A 66 7.82 -10.94 18.17
CA LEU A 66 7.05 -9.69 18.04
C LEU A 66 6.81 -9.29 16.57
N GLY A 67 7.37 -10.00 15.59
CA GLY A 67 7.27 -9.67 14.17
C GLY A 67 8.03 -8.41 13.75
N TRP A 68 8.93 -7.91 14.58
CA TRP A 68 9.74 -6.72 14.28
C TRP A 68 10.86 -7.02 13.29
N THR A 69 11.36 -8.26 13.30
CA THR A 69 12.37 -8.72 12.36
C THR A 69 12.08 -10.15 11.91
N LYS A 70 12.80 -10.59 10.88
CA LYS A 70 12.80 -11.97 10.37
C LYS A 70 14.23 -12.33 10.01
N GLY A 71 14.57 -13.61 10.10
CA GLY A 71 15.83 -14.08 9.55
C GLY A 71 15.78 -14.22 8.03
N HIS A 72 16.86 -14.76 7.50
CA HIS A 72 17.09 -14.95 6.07
C HIS A 72 16.66 -16.36 5.64
N GLU A 73 16.51 -16.56 4.32
CA GLU A 73 16.03 -17.83 3.74
C GLU A 73 16.99 -19.00 3.97
N ASP A 74 18.24 -18.71 4.31
CA ASP A 74 19.28 -19.69 4.65
C ASP A 74 19.18 -20.22 6.09
N GLY A 75 18.21 -19.73 6.88
CA GLY A 75 18.01 -20.13 8.28
C GLY A 75 18.91 -19.41 9.28
N ASN A 76 19.60 -18.33 8.86
CA ASN A 76 20.46 -17.51 9.71
C ASN A 76 19.87 -16.12 9.95
N PHE A 77 20.37 -15.43 10.97
CA PHE A 77 20.02 -14.03 11.27
C PHE A 77 21.08 -13.02 10.79
N HIS A 78 22.33 -13.46 10.69
CA HIS A 78 23.54 -12.67 10.39
C HIS A 78 23.77 -11.51 11.36
N PRO A 79 23.90 -11.76 12.68
CA PRO A 79 23.99 -10.70 13.70
C PRO A 79 25.20 -9.77 13.56
N GLU A 80 26.27 -10.24 12.89
CA GLU A 80 27.50 -9.48 12.64
C GLU A 80 27.47 -8.71 11.32
N GLN A 81 26.42 -8.87 10.50
CA GLN A 81 26.29 -8.16 9.25
C GLN A 81 26.00 -6.67 9.50
N LYS A 82 26.61 -5.81 8.67
CA LYS A 82 26.33 -4.37 8.71
C LYS A 82 24.88 -4.11 8.34
N VAL A 83 24.16 -3.44 9.23
CA VAL A 83 22.80 -2.96 9.00
C VAL A 83 22.84 -1.68 8.16
N THR A 84 22.00 -1.60 7.13
CA THR A 84 21.82 -0.38 6.34
C THR A 84 20.92 0.62 7.07
N ARG A 85 21.01 1.90 6.71
CA ARG A 85 20.11 2.95 7.28
C ARG A 85 18.64 2.62 7.05
N ALA A 86 18.29 2.04 5.89
CA ALA A 86 16.92 1.68 5.56
C ALA A 86 16.39 0.53 6.44
N GLU A 87 17.21 -0.50 6.68
CA GLU A 87 16.85 -1.63 7.54
C GLU A 87 16.67 -1.21 9.00
N PHE A 88 17.55 -0.33 9.50
CA PHE A 88 17.42 0.24 10.85
C PHE A 88 16.11 1.02 11.00
N ILE A 89 15.78 1.89 10.05
CA ILE A 89 14.53 2.66 10.07
C ILE A 89 13.32 1.74 9.97
N ALA A 90 13.36 0.71 9.13
CA ALA A 90 12.28 -0.27 9.02
C ALA A 90 12.05 -1.03 10.33
N LEU A 91 13.11 -1.42 11.03
CA LEU A 91 13.03 -2.03 12.36
C LEU A 91 12.42 -1.04 13.38
N ALA A 92 12.90 0.20 13.43
CA ALA A 92 12.37 1.23 14.32
C ALA A 92 10.87 1.46 14.10
N ASN A 93 10.43 1.57 12.85
CA ASN A 93 9.02 1.77 12.53
C ASN A 93 8.14 0.62 13.03
N ARG A 94 8.60 -0.63 12.91
CA ARG A 94 7.87 -1.80 13.44
C ARG A 94 7.84 -1.81 14.97
N MET A 95 8.96 -1.47 15.61
CA MET A 95 9.06 -1.42 17.08
C MET A 95 8.12 -0.39 17.69
N TYR A 96 8.03 0.79 17.09
CA TYR A 96 7.19 1.89 17.58
C TYR A 96 5.77 1.89 17.00
N GLY A 97 5.45 0.96 16.10
CA GLY A 97 4.14 0.90 15.45
C GLY A 97 3.87 2.09 14.53
N TYR A 98 4.90 2.69 13.94
CA TYR A 98 4.77 3.72 12.91
C TYR A 98 4.30 3.08 11.61
N MET A 99 2.99 2.85 11.53
CA MET A 99 2.29 2.25 10.39
C MET A 99 1.75 3.30 9.42
N GLU A 100 1.70 4.56 9.85
CA GLU A 100 1.30 5.67 9.00
C GLU A 100 2.46 6.04 8.08
N ARG A 101 2.18 6.11 6.78
CA ARG A 101 3.04 6.83 5.84
C ARG A 101 2.99 8.30 6.23
N ALA A 102 4.03 8.76 6.92
CA ALA A 102 4.31 10.19 6.96
C ALA A 102 4.53 10.66 5.52
N ALA A 103 3.91 11.78 5.16
CA ALA A 103 4.39 12.55 4.03
C ALA A 103 5.88 12.83 4.26
N ILE A 104 6.69 12.78 3.20
CA ILE A 104 8.13 12.99 3.32
C ILE A 104 8.37 14.47 3.68
N ASP A 105 8.42 14.78 4.97
CA ASP A 105 8.69 16.15 5.46
C ASP A 105 10.17 16.53 5.33
N TYR A 106 11.05 15.55 5.07
CA TYR A 106 12.46 15.78 4.77
C TYR A 106 12.71 16.36 3.37
N LEU A 107 11.71 16.38 2.50
CA LEU A 107 11.87 16.91 1.15
C LEU A 107 12.17 18.42 1.17
N ASP A 108 11.56 19.15 2.10
CA ASP A 108 11.75 20.59 2.27
C ASP A 108 13.23 20.92 2.59
N VAL A 109 13.78 20.22 3.61
CA VAL A 109 15.20 20.36 4.00
C VAL A 109 16.16 19.94 2.88
N MET A 110 15.77 18.98 2.04
CA MET A 110 16.60 18.57 0.91
C MET A 110 16.54 19.59 -0.23
N ILE A 111 15.37 20.12 -0.56
CA ILE A 111 15.17 21.07 -1.67
C ILE A 111 15.85 22.42 -1.40
N ASP A 112 15.91 22.86 -0.14
CA ASP A 112 16.56 24.11 0.25
C ASP A 112 18.10 24.10 0.11
N VAL A 113 18.70 22.92 -0.08
CA VAL A 113 20.13 22.80 -0.42
C VAL A 113 20.28 22.86 -1.94
N ALA A 114 21.20 23.69 -2.45
CA ALA A 114 21.48 23.77 -3.88
C ALA A 114 21.74 22.37 -4.49
N GLY A 115 20.88 21.95 -5.42
CA GLY A 115 20.94 20.62 -6.06
C GLY A 115 20.23 19.49 -5.30
N GLY A 116 19.61 19.77 -4.15
CA GLY A 116 18.94 18.74 -3.37
C GLY A 116 17.56 18.33 -3.91
N GLU A 117 17.01 19.05 -4.89
CA GLU A 117 15.91 18.55 -5.73
C GLU A 117 16.27 17.20 -6.36
N GLU A 118 17.44 17.05 -7.01
CA GLU A 118 17.86 15.79 -7.66
C GLU A 118 17.92 14.64 -6.65
N VAL A 119 18.45 14.94 -5.44
CA VAL A 119 18.56 13.96 -4.37
C VAL A 119 17.16 13.55 -3.87
N ALA A 120 16.23 14.49 -3.74
CA ALA A 120 14.84 14.23 -3.41
C ALA A 120 14.15 13.35 -4.48
N PHE A 121 14.31 13.69 -5.76
CA PHE A 121 13.81 12.90 -6.89
C PHE A 121 14.33 11.45 -6.84
N ARG A 122 15.64 11.26 -6.62
CA ARG A 122 16.25 9.92 -6.56
C ARG A 122 15.74 9.14 -5.34
N ALA A 123 15.72 9.75 -4.15
CA ALA A 123 15.25 9.11 -2.93
C ALA A 123 13.79 8.65 -3.04
N MET A 124 12.92 9.48 -3.62
CA MET A 124 11.51 9.13 -3.83
C MET A 124 11.35 8.00 -4.87
N LYS A 125 12.13 8.01 -5.96
CA LYS A 125 12.14 6.90 -6.93
C LYS A 125 12.58 5.59 -6.27
N ASP A 126 13.66 5.62 -5.50
CA ASP A 126 14.20 4.46 -4.78
C ASP A 126 13.21 3.94 -3.72
N ALA A 127 12.39 4.83 -3.15
CA ALA A 127 11.28 4.48 -2.26
C ALA A 127 10.04 3.93 -2.98
N GLY A 128 10.08 3.81 -4.32
CA GLY A 128 9.04 3.18 -5.12
C GLY A 128 7.88 4.09 -5.54
N TYR A 129 8.05 5.42 -5.47
CA TYR A 129 7.03 6.34 -5.98
C TYR A 129 6.93 6.27 -7.50
N SER A 130 5.71 6.30 -8.03
CA SER A 130 5.47 6.41 -9.47
C SER A 130 5.87 7.80 -9.99
N ILE A 131 6.10 7.91 -11.31
CA ILE A 131 6.44 9.20 -11.95
C ILE A 131 5.40 10.30 -11.70
N LEU A 132 4.11 9.94 -11.60
CA LEU A 132 3.03 10.89 -11.32
C LEU A 132 3.01 11.34 -9.86
N GLU A 133 3.31 10.44 -8.92
CA GLU A 133 3.41 10.78 -7.50
C GLU A 133 4.65 11.64 -7.23
N LEU A 134 5.79 11.31 -7.86
CA LEU A 134 6.99 12.14 -7.91
C LEU A 134 6.67 13.56 -8.39
N THR A 135 6.03 13.66 -9.56
CA THR A 135 5.70 14.95 -10.18
C THR A 135 4.77 15.79 -9.31
N ARG A 136 3.75 15.17 -8.71
CA ARG A 136 2.81 15.86 -7.82
C ARG A 136 3.49 16.35 -6.55
N ALA A 137 4.28 15.49 -5.90
CA ALA A 137 5.00 15.85 -4.69
C ALA A 137 5.98 17.00 -4.98
N MET A 138 6.89 16.84 -5.93
CA MET A 138 7.93 17.84 -6.20
C MET A 138 7.36 19.21 -6.58
N GLY A 139 6.24 19.27 -7.32
CA GLY A 139 5.63 20.56 -7.65
C GLY A 139 4.91 21.22 -6.47
N SER A 140 4.45 20.45 -5.46
CA SER A 140 3.97 21.02 -4.19
C SER A 140 5.08 21.72 -3.39
N TYR A 141 6.34 21.33 -3.61
CA TYR A 141 7.53 22.00 -3.07
C TYR A 141 8.08 23.08 -4.01
N GLY A 142 7.30 23.53 -5.01
CA GLY A 142 7.67 24.66 -5.86
C GLY A 142 8.69 24.36 -6.96
N VAL A 143 9.01 23.09 -7.21
CA VAL A 143 9.88 22.74 -8.35
C VAL A 143 9.17 23.03 -9.67
N ASP A 144 9.78 23.90 -10.48
CA ASP A 144 9.24 24.33 -11.76
C ASP A 144 9.28 23.24 -12.85
N ARG A 145 8.51 23.44 -13.93
CA ARG A 145 8.33 22.43 -14.99
C ARG A 145 9.64 22.07 -15.71
N PRO A 146 10.50 23.04 -16.11
CA PRO A 146 11.78 22.71 -16.73
C PRO A 146 12.66 21.84 -15.83
N LYS A 147 12.83 22.22 -14.56
CA LYS A 147 13.62 21.43 -13.60
C LYS A 147 13.02 20.06 -13.34
N MET A 148 11.70 19.98 -13.19
CA MET A 148 10.96 18.72 -13.05
C MET A 148 11.27 17.76 -14.20
N THR A 149 11.18 18.26 -15.44
CA THR A 149 11.43 17.46 -16.65
C THR A 149 12.91 17.04 -16.76
N ASN A 150 13.84 17.92 -16.39
CA ASN A 150 15.28 17.61 -16.41
C ASN A 150 15.66 16.57 -15.34
N ASN A 151 15.16 16.70 -14.12
CA ASN A 151 15.42 15.75 -13.04
C ASN A 151 14.81 14.38 -13.34
N LEU A 152 13.60 14.31 -13.90
CA LEU A 152 13.01 13.04 -14.35
C LEU A 152 13.85 12.36 -15.44
N GLN A 153 14.38 13.13 -16.41
CA GLN A 153 15.30 12.58 -17.41
C GLN A 153 16.62 12.09 -16.78
N ALA A 154 17.16 12.80 -15.79
CA ALA A 154 18.35 12.37 -15.04
C ALA A 154 18.10 11.07 -14.25
N LEU A 155 16.84 10.77 -13.91
CA LEU A 155 16.43 9.49 -13.33
C LEU A 155 16.24 8.37 -14.37
N GLY A 156 16.44 8.64 -15.66
CA GLY A 156 16.35 7.66 -16.74
C GLY A 156 14.96 7.53 -17.39
N TYR A 157 14.01 8.42 -17.08
CA TYR A 157 12.78 8.51 -17.86
C TYR A 157 13.06 9.16 -19.21
N SER A 158 12.40 8.68 -20.27
CA SER A 158 12.49 9.33 -21.57
C SER A 158 11.90 10.75 -21.51
N HIS A 159 12.32 11.59 -22.46
CA HIS A 159 11.77 12.94 -22.59
C HIS A 159 10.24 12.93 -22.70
N ALA A 160 9.67 11.99 -23.46
CA ALA A 160 8.23 11.85 -23.65
C ALA A 160 7.49 11.45 -22.36
N GLU A 161 8.06 10.52 -21.57
CA GLU A 161 7.48 10.11 -20.28
C GLU A 161 7.50 11.25 -19.26
N ALA A 162 8.66 11.92 -19.14
CA ALA A 162 8.81 13.07 -18.24
C ALA A 162 7.84 14.19 -18.63
N PHE A 163 7.81 14.55 -19.92
CA PHE A 163 6.91 15.58 -20.42
C PHE A 163 5.43 15.24 -20.20
N SER A 164 5.03 14.00 -20.50
CA SER A 164 3.67 13.51 -20.31
C SER A 164 3.23 13.57 -18.84
N ALA A 165 4.09 13.12 -17.92
CA ALA A 165 3.81 13.17 -16.49
C ALA A 165 3.65 14.62 -15.99
N VAL A 166 4.56 15.51 -16.37
CA VAL A 166 4.51 16.94 -16.00
C VAL A 166 3.27 17.62 -16.56
N ASN A 167 2.91 17.35 -17.83
CA ASN A 167 1.71 17.91 -18.45
C ASN A 167 0.40 17.34 -17.88
N THR A 168 0.43 16.09 -17.38
CA THR A 168 -0.73 15.46 -16.73
C THR A 168 -1.06 16.13 -15.39
N ILE A 169 -0.03 16.48 -14.59
CA ILE A 169 -0.23 17.12 -13.29
C ILE A 169 -0.39 18.63 -13.42
N TYR A 170 0.37 19.25 -14.32
CA TYR A 170 0.39 20.68 -14.56
C TYR A 170 0.11 20.91 -16.06
N PRO A 171 -1.16 20.97 -16.50
CA PRO A 171 -1.47 21.21 -17.90
C PRO A 171 -1.06 22.64 -18.31
N ILE A 172 -0.48 22.79 -19.49
CA ILE A 172 -0.17 24.10 -20.09
C ILE A 172 -1.23 24.51 -21.10
N SER A 173 -1.46 25.81 -21.21
CA SER A 173 -2.40 26.36 -22.19
C SER A 173 -1.86 26.26 -23.62
N ILE A 174 -2.74 26.39 -24.60
CA ILE A 174 -2.34 26.42 -26.02
C ILE A 174 -1.42 27.61 -26.31
N GLU A 175 -1.66 28.77 -25.68
CA GLU A 175 -0.84 29.97 -25.87
C GLU A 175 0.58 29.77 -25.33
N GLU A 176 0.70 29.14 -24.16
CA GLU A 176 1.99 28.80 -23.56
C GLU A 176 2.75 27.77 -24.40
N TRP A 177 2.04 26.74 -24.90
CA TRP A 177 2.55 25.79 -25.87
C TRP A 177 3.11 26.46 -27.12
N MET A 178 2.35 27.39 -27.70
CA MET A 178 2.77 28.14 -28.88
C MET A 178 3.99 28.99 -28.58
N GLY A 179 4.04 29.66 -27.43
CA GLY A 179 5.20 30.44 -26.99
C GLY A 179 6.48 29.60 -26.90
N ILE A 180 6.40 28.40 -26.32
CA ILE A 180 7.55 27.47 -26.21
C ILE A 180 8.05 27.06 -27.60
N ILE A 181 7.15 26.70 -28.51
CA ILE A 181 7.50 26.29 -29.89
C ILE A 181 8.13 27.44 -30.65
N MET A 182 7.53 28.63 -30.58
CA MET A 182 8.01 29.82 -31.28
C MET A 182 9.39 30.24 -30.78
N ASN A 183 9.64 30.19 -29.47
CA ASN A 183 10.96 30.48 -28.90
C ASN A 183 12.01 29.43 -29.32
N ALA A 184 11.68 28.14 -29.24
CA ALA A 184 12.59 27.06 -29.67
C ALA A 184 12.93 27.12 -31.17
N ALA A 185 12.01 27.62 -32.00
CA ALA A 185 12.23 27.83 -33.43
C ALA A 185 12.92 29.16 -33.77
N GLY A 186 13.18 30.03 -32.77
CA GLY A 186 13.78 31.36 -32.96
C GLY A 186 12.86 32.37 -33.66
N TRP A 187 11.55 32.23 -33.50
CA TRP A 187 10.53 33.10 -34.11
C TRP A 187 10.08 34.26 -33.21
N LEU A 188 10.66 34.36 -32.01
CA LEU A 188 10.49 35.44 -31.02
C LEU A 188 11.85 36.04 -30.72
#